data_AF-A0A9X0BU60-F1
#
_entry.id   AF-A0A9X0BU60-F1
#
_cell.length_a   1.000
_cell.length_b   1.000
_cell.length_c   1.000
_cell.angle_alpha   90.00
_cell.angle_beta   90.00
_cell.angle_gamma   90.00
#
_symmetry.space_group_name_H-M   'P 1'
#
loop_
_entity.id
_entity.type
_entity.pdbx_description
1 polymer ?
#
loop_
_entity_poly.entity_id
_entity_poly.type
_entity_poly.pdbx_seq_one_letter_code
_entity_poly.pdbx_strand_id
1 'polypeptide(L)'
;MSENPINAPLGRDRLIVIVSLSVISFLGAFDSTVFPPVLPTIAKDLHGNATDTFWVGTAYLLPSAALQPVLCAISDVFGRRSILLAAITLFTIGSFVGALAQNMATILLGRTIQGIGGGGMIPLPMIVMTDLFELRERPKYTACVQLFSAIGIIIGPVMGGLFTQHAADRGGWRWVFYVNFPFCAIAFVSLYFALRKMKVTRDSHRSIDWIGSFLFTSSMVALLMGLSWGGTLYKWTSFRTLLPLILGAVGIILTFIWEVYGTRSPFLPLSILKNPASIAVYLTSLIQGISMFGILYYMTFFLEIVQRLSPTQTGTQIMALSATMVPCGLVTALLITKFGKYKWAQWKGWIVASVATGLLCLLKQDTHRGFWIGALVLLGLGHGILFNSILFAAQAVVPAKNVAYAATLYTFFRTIGYAVGVVLGSTTLSNVTAAYLQNHGFPAQEAQKIASHIGLSDAALRGAPSRASVIMESYVQGIRGVFIALTCLAGLGLIITWFIPQASMDQALESEHQLELQRLHSNPPSPSLQDPRLMSTLTVHTIYTKDDRSPVESHHVV
;
A
#
# COMPACT_ATOMS: atom_id res chain seq x y z
N MET A 1 40.16 6.14 23.58
CA MET A 1 39.27 5.17 22.90
C MET A 1 37.91 5.83 22.73
N SER A 2 37.68 6.47 21.59
CA SER A 2 36.40 7.12 21.26
C SER A 2 35.39 6.03 20.91
N GLU A 3 34.34 5.90 21.73
CA GLU A 3 33.21 5.02 21.44
C GLU A 3 32.66 5.32 20.05
N ASN A 4 32.59 4.28 19.23
CA ASN A 4 31.98 4.31 17.91
C ASN A 4 30.49 4.68 18.11
N PRO A 5 29.98 5.80 17.57
CA PRO A 5 28.59 6.24 17.78
C PRO A 5 27.53 5.25 17.22
N ILE A 6 27.98 4.23 16.48
CA ILE A 6 27.17 3.16 15.89
C ILE A 6 26.54 2.23 16.95
N ASN A 7 27.07 2.22 18.19
CA ASN A 7 26.65 1.28 19.24
C ASN A 7 25.94 1.92 20.45
N ALA A 8 25.59 3.21 20.40
CA ALA A 8 24.79 3.80 21.48
C ALA A 8 23.41 3.10 21.51
N PRO A 9 22.94 2.56 22.66
CA PRO A 9 21.64 1.93 22.74
C PRO A 9 20.57 2.94 22.33
N LEU A 10 19.65 2.52 21.43
CA LEU A 10 18.51 3.34 21.05
C LEU A 10 17.81 3.82 22.31
N GLY A 11 17.67 5.15 22.46
CA GLY A 11 16.83 5.71 23.51
C GLY A 11 15.45 5.05 23.46
N ARG A 12 14.90 4.68 24.63
CA ARG A 12 13.63 3.95 24.79
C ARG A 12 12.52 4.45 23.86
N ASP A 13 12.41 5.77 23.69
CA ASP A 13 11.42 6.41 22.82
C ASP A 13 11.59 6.02 21.34
N ARG A 14 12.83 5.98 20.81
CA ARG A 14 13.11 5.61 19.40
C ARG A 14 12.74 4.17 19.11
N LEU A 15 13.04 3.26 20.05
CA LEU A 15 12.66 1.85 19.92
C LEU A 15 11.12 1.69 19.91
N ILE A 16 10.42 2.41 20.80
CA ILE A 16 8.97 2.40 20.83
C ILE A 16 8.42 2.87 19.48
N VAL A 17 8.93 3.97 18.91
CA VAL A 17 8.49 4.44 17.59
C VAL A 17 8.68 3.36 16.51
N ILE A 18 9.87 2.74 16.44
CA ILE A 18 10.13 1.71 15.42
C ILE A 18 9.13 0.56 15.54
N VAL A 19 8.88 0.07 16.76
CA VAL A 19 7.92 -0.99 17.02
C VAL A 19 6.51 -0.55 16.61
N SER A 20 6.08 0.65 16.98
CA SER A 20 4.77 1.18 16.61
C SER A 20 4.58 1.30 15.09
N LEU A 21 5.58 1.85 14.40
CA LEU A 21 5.57 1.98 12.94
C LEU A 21 5.57 0.61 12.25
N SER A 22 6.25 -0.37 12.84
CA SER A 22 6.25 -1.76 12.38
C SER A 22 4.86 -2.39 12.52
N VAL A 23 4.19 -2.18 13.65
CA VAL A 23 2.81 -2.66 13.88
C VAL A 23 1.81 -2.02 12.89
N ILE A 24 1.93 -0.72 12.63
CA ILE A 24 1.07 -0.02 11.65
C ILE A 24 1.32 -0.55 10.23
N SER A 25 2.58 -0.75 9.87
CA SER A 25 2.95 -1.24 8.54
C SER A 25 2.53 -2.70 8.34
N PHE A 26 2.59 -3.52 9.39
CA PHE A 26 1.98 -4.85 9.43
C PHE A 26 0.47 -4.77 9.20
N LEU A 27 -0.24 -3.92 9.95
CA LEU A 27 -1.70 -3.77 9.83
C LEU A 27 -2.14 -3.35 8.43
N GLY A 28 -1.49 -2.32 7.86
CA GLY A 28 -1.82 -1.86 6.51
C GLY A 28 -1.62 -2.96 5.46
N ALA A 29 -0.55 -3.73 5.57
CA ALA A 29 -0.26 -4.82 4.66
C ALA A 29 -1.19 -6.03 4.85
N PHE A 30 -1.45 -6.41 6.10
CA PHE A 30 -2.37 -7.47 6.48
C PHE A 30 -3.78 -7.18 5.96
N ASP A 31 -4.32 -5.99 6.25
CA ASP A 31 -5.68 -5.61 5.85
C ASP A 31 -5.84 -5.51 4.32
N SER A 32 -4.78 -5.11 3.60
CA SER A 32 -4.80 -5.07 2.14
C SER A 32 -4.86 -6.46 1.48
N THR A 33 -4.49 -7.53 2.20
CA THR A 33 -4.33 -8.89 1.65
C THR A 33 -5.20 -9.96 2.32
N VAL A 34 -5.85 -9.65 3.44
CA VAL A 34 -6.72 -10.59 4.18
C VAL A 34 -8.06 -10.83 3.47
N PHE A 35 -8.56 -9.85 2.71
CA PHE A 35 -9.92 -9.89 2.15
C PHE A 35 -10.16 -10.86 0.99
N PRO A 36 -9.26 -11.05 0.01
CA PRO A 36 -9.53 -11.91 -1.15
C PRO A 36 -10.15 -13.28 -0.82
N PRO A 37 -9.60 -14.09 0.11
CA PRO A 37 -10.18 -15.40 0.48
C PRO A 37 -11.44 -15.31 1.34
N VAL A 38 -11.80 -14.09 1.78
CA VAL A 38 -12.94 -13.81 2.65
C VAL A 38 -14.15 -13.33 1.84
N LEU A 39 -13.91 -12.70 0.69
CA LEU A 39 -14.94 -12.07 -0.13
C LEU A 39 -16.09 -13.01 -0.50
N PRO A 40 -15.86 -14.27 -0.94
CA PRO A 40 -16.97 -15.15 -1.31
C PRO A 40 -17.85 -15.53 -0.12
N THR A 41 -17.27 -15.63 1.08
CA THR A 41 -18.02 -15.90 2.32
C THR A 41 -18.87 -14.70 2.72
N ILE A 42 -18.34 -13.48 2.65
CA ILE A 42 -19.10 -12.25 2.91
C ILE A 42 -20.28 -12.13 1.95
N ALA A 43 -20.05 -12.37 0.66
CA ALA A 43 -21.09 -12.31 -0.37
C ALA A 43 -22.25 -13.27 -0.07
N LYS A 44 -21.91 -14.49 0.37
CA LYS A 44 -22.90 -15.52 0.71
C LYS A 44 -23.69 -15.18 1.98
N ASP A 45 -23.01 -14.72 3.04
CA ASP A 45 -23.63 -14.44 4.35
C ASP A 45 -24.56 -13.21 4.31
N LEU A 46 -24.17 -12.16 3.59
CA LEU A 46 -24.93 -10.91 3.53
C LEU A 46 -25.89 -10.82 2.35
N HIS A 47 -26.09 -11.93 1.62
CA HIS A 47 -26.87 -11.98 0.37
C HIS A 47 -26.47 -10.83 -0.59
N GLY A 48 -25.17 -10.51 -0.59
CA GLY A 48 -24.65 -9.37 -1.31
C GLY A 48 -24.77 -9.56 -2.81
N ASN A 49 -25.13 -8.49 -3.53
CA ASN A 49 -25.11 -8.55 -4.98
C ASN A 49 -23.67 -8.76 -5.46
N ALA A 50 -23.55 -9.44 -6.60
CA ALA A 50 -22.34 -9.61 -7.37
C ALA A 50 -21.40 -8.39 -7.36
N THR A 51 -21.95 -7.24 -7.73
CA THR A 51 -21.23 -5.98 -7.81
C THR A 51 -20.65 -5.61 -6.46
N ASP A 52 -21.48 -5.61 -5.41
CA ASP A 52 -21.09 -5.16 -4.07
C ASP A 52 -19.91 -5.95 -3.50
N THR A 53 -19.78 -7.24 -3.88
CA THR A 53 -18.70 -8.12 -3.42
C THR A 53 -17.33 -7.66 -3.93
N PHE A 54 -17.21 -7.29 -5.21
CA PHE A 54 -15.96 -6.72 -5.73
C PHE A 54 -15.65 -5.36 -5.13
N TRP A 55 -16.69 -4.60 -4.80
CA TRP A 55 -16.55 -3.27 -4.22
C TRP A 55 -15.96 -3.28 -2.82
N VAL A 56 -15.98 -4.40 -2.08
CA VAL A 56 -15.40 -4.46 -0.72
C VAL A 56 -13.89 -4.19 -0.72
N GLY A 57 -13.15 -4.72 -1.69
CA GLY A 57 -11.72 -4.43 -1.86
C GLY A 57 -11.49 -3.01 -2.35
N THR A 58 -12.21 -2.64 -3.41
CA THR A 58 -12.10 -1.34 -4.08
C THR A 58 -12.47 -0.18 -3.16
N ALA A 59 -13.50 -0.30 -2.31
CA ALA A 59 -13.94 0.71 -1.35
C ALA A 59 -12.87 1.07 -0.32
N TYR A 60 -11.90 0.20 -0.04
CA TYR A 60 -10.74 0.53 0.77
C TYR A 60 -9.61 1.15 -0.06
N LEU A 61 -9.29 0.54 -1.20
CA LEU A 61 -8.13 0.94 -2.02
C LEU A 61 -8.31 2.33 -2.66
N LEU A 62 -9.54 2.67 -3.08
CA LEU A 62 -9.91 3.96 -3.69
C LEU A 62 -9.56 5.15 -2.77
N PRO A 63 -10.21 5.31 -1.60
CA PRO A 63 -9.92 6.45 -0.72
C PRO A 63 -8.51 6.38 -0.16
N SER A 64 -7.97 5.17 0.07
CA SER A 64 -6.58 5.02 0.49
C SER A 64 -5.61 5.61 -0.52
N ALA A 65 -5.72 5.25 -1.79
CA ALA A 65 -4.87 5.79 -2.84
C ALA A 65 -5.06 7.31 -3.00
N ALA A 66 -6.31 7.76 -3.15
CA ALA A 66 -6.61 9.18 -3.43
C ALA A 66 -6.10 10.13 -2.35
N LEU A 67 -6.13 9.72 -1.09
CA LEU A 67 -5.76 10.58 0.04
C LEU A 67 -4.29 10.47 0.46
N GLN A 68 -3.51 9.51 -0.07
CA GLN A 68 -2.10 9.34 0.31
C GLN A 68 -1.27 10.64 0.17
N PRO A 69 -1.24 11.33 -0.99
CA PRO A 69 -0.43 12.54 -1.14
C PRO A 69 -0.93 13.68 -0.24
N VAL A 70 -2.25 13.82 -0.12
CA VAL A 70 -2.91 14.86 0.67
C VAL A 70 -2.61 14.68 2.16
N LEU A 71 -2.77 13.48 2.70
CA LEU A 71 -2.48 13.20 4.12
C LEU A 71 -0.98 13.36 4.44
N CYS A 72 -0.10 13.04 3.49
CA CYS A 72 1.33 13.31 3.64
C CYS A 72 1.60 14.82 3.75
N ALA A 73 1.06 15.63 2.86
CA ALA A 73 1.24 17.09 2.90
C ALA A 73 0.59 17.75 4.12
N ILE A 74 -0.61 17.32 4.50
CA ILE A 74 -1.27 17.78 5.74
C ILE A 74 -0.40 17.46 6.97
N SER A 75 0.34 16.34 6.95
CA SER A 75 1.25 15.97 8.04
C SER A 75 2.53 16.79 8.11
N ASP A 76 2.93 17.47 7.02
CA ASP A 76 4.02 18.46 7.05
C ASP A 76 3.60 19.70 7.87
N VAL A 77 2.30 20.07 7.85
CA VAL A 77 1.79 21.28 8.51
C VAL A 77 1.31 21.02 9.94
N PHE A 78 0.46 20.02 10.15
CA PHE A 78 -0.10 19.69 11.47
C PHE A 78 0.80 18.78 12.32
N GLY A 79 1.90 18.32 11.73
CA GLY A 79 2.85 17.40 12.34
C GLY A 79 2.49 15.93 12.13
N ARG A 80 3.53 15.10 12.05
CA ARG A 80 3.43 13.65 11.81
C ARG A 80 2.56 12.92 12.83
N ARG A 81 2.69 13.27 14.12
CA ARG A 81 1.97 12.63 15.23
C ARG A 81 0.46 12.75 15.08
N SER A 82 -0.04 13.96 14.86
CA SER A 82 -1.48 14.24 14.81
C SER A 82 -2.16 13.47 13.67
N ILE A 83 -1.53 13.46 12.49
CA ILE A 83 -2.09 12.82 11.30
C ILE A 83 -1.99 11.29 11.38
N LEU A 84 -0.90 10.73 11.93
CA LEU A 84 -0.81 9.29 12.18
C LEU A 84 -1.89 8.81 13.16
N LEU A 85 -2.10 9.53 14.27
CA LEU A 85 -3.14 9.17 15.24
C LEU A 85 -4.54 9.28 14.63
N ALA A 86 -4.81 10.34 13.84
CA ALA A 86 -6.08 10.47 13.13
C ALA A 86 -6.30 9.32 12.13
N ALA A 87 -5.25 8.92 11.40
CA ALA A 87 -5.29 7.81 10.45
C ALA A 87 -5.62 6.48 11.14
N ILE A 88 -4.97 6.18 12.28
CA ILE A 88 -5.26 4.97 13.08
C ILE A 88 -6.69 5.01 13.63
N THR A 89 -7.16 6.15 14.12
CA THR A 89 -8.53 6.31 14.62
C THR A 89 -9.55 6.05 13.51
N LEU A 90 -9.37 6.65 12.32
CA LEU A 90 -10.26 6.41 11.18
C LEU A 90 -10.23 4.94 10.74
N PHE A 91 -9.05 4.33 10.68
CA PHE A 91 -8.91 2.91 10.37
C PHE A 91 -9.66 2.02 11.39
N THR A 92 -9.57 2.37 12.67
CA THR A 92 -10.25 1.69 13.78
C THR A 92 -11.77 1.84 13.68
N ILE A 93 -12.28 3.06 13.41
CA ILE A 93 -13.70 3.33 13.22
C ILE A 93 -14.24 2.53 12.02
N GLY A 94 -13.52 2.55 10.90
CA GLY A 94 -13.90 1.77 9.72
C GLY A 94 -13.93 0.26 10.00
N SER A 95 -12.96 -0.25 10.76
CA SER A 95 -12.94 -1.65 11.23
C SER A 95 -14.16 -1.96 12.11
N PHE A 96 -14.54 -1.04 13.00
CA PHE A 96 -15.73 -1.19 13.86
C PHE A 96 -17.04 -1.22 13.08
N VAL A 97 -17.19 -0.32 12.11
CA VAL A 97 -18.36 -0.32 11.22
C VAL A 97 -18.42 -1.63 10.40
N GLY A 98 -17.28 -2.11 9.89
CA GLY A 98 -17.20 -3.37 9.15
C GLY A 98 -17.52 -4.60 10.03
N ALA A 99 -17.04 -4.64 11.27
CA ALA A 99 -17.28 -5.73 12.21
C ALA A 99 -18.78 -5.87 12.57
N LEU A 100 -19.49 -4.75 12.69
CA LEU A 100 -20.92 -4.71 13.02
C LEU A 100 -21.84 -4.76 11.79
N ALA A 101 -21.28 -4.88 10.58
CA ALA A 101 -22.06 -4.80 9.36
C ALA A 101 -23.07 -5.96 9.25
N GLN A 102 -24.32 -5.62 8.92
CA GLN A 102 -25.42 -6.56 8.69
C GLN A 102 -25.84 -6.61 7.21
N ASN A 103 -25.25 -5.76 6.37
CA ASN A 103 -25.52 -5.69 4.94
C ASN A 103 -24.26 -5.19 4.20
N MET A 104 -24.24 -5.36 2.88
CA MET A 104 -23.09 -4.96 2.07
C MET A 104 -22.80 -3.46 2.12
N ALA A 105 -23.83 -2.60 2.15
CA ALA A 105 -23.63 -1.15 2.17
C ALA A 105 -22.86 -0.71 3.43
N THR A 106 -23.16 -1.30 4.59
CA THR A 106 -22.41 -1.02 5.83
C THR A 106 -20.96 -1.49 5.74
N ILE A 107 -20.67 -2.65 5.10
CA ILE A 107 -19.29 -3.07 4.84
C ILE A 107 -18.57 -2.05 3.95
N LEU A 108 -19.19 -1.63 2.85
CA LEU A 108 -18.59 -0.67 1.92
C LEU A 108 -18.29 0.67 2.61
N LEU A 109 -19.21 1.14 3.47
CA LEU A 109 -18.98 2.33 4.29
C LEU A 109 -17.80 2.15 5.25
N GLY A 110 -17.76 1.02 5.97
CA GLY A 110 -16.66 0.69 6.87
C GLY A 110 -15.32 0.63 6.15
N ARG A 111 -15.26 -0.03 4.99
CA ARG A 111 -14.07 -0.11 4.12
C ARG A 111 -13.66 1.26 3.59
N THR A 112 -14.61 2.13 3.26
CA THR A 112 -14.31 3.50 2.82
C THR A 112 -13.63 4.30 3.93
N ILE A 113 -14.21 4.30 5.14
CA ILE A 113 -13.63 4.98 6.31
C ILE A 113 -12.25 4.38 6.65
N GLN A 114 -12.14 3.06 6.57
CA GLN A 114 -10.88 2.35 6.82
C GLN A 114 -9.81 2.71 5.80
N GLY A 115 -10.19 2.85 4.52
CA GLY A 115 -9.30 3.26 3.45
C GLY A 115 -8.78 4.68 3.61
N ILE A 116 -9.63 5.62 4.07
CA ILE A 116 -9.17 6.97 4.45
C ILE A 116 -8.04 6.89 5.49
N GLY A 117 -8.21 6.08 6.53
CA GLY A 117 -7.15 5.83 7.53
C GLY A 117 -5.91 5.14 6.93
N GLY A 118 -6.13 4.14 6.06
CA GLY A 118 -5.07 3.45 5.33
C GLY A 118 -4.21 4.39 4.48
N GLY A 119 -4.81 5.43 3.91
CA GLY A 119 -4.11 6.46 3.13
C GLY A 119 -3.02 7.20 3.92
N GLY A 120 -3.17 7.32 5.24
CA GLY A 120 -2.11 7.83 6.12
C GLY A 120 -1.20 6.72 6.66
N MET A 121 -1.78 5.58 7.05
CA MET A 121 -1.04 4.48 7.68
C MET A 121 0.01 3.82 6.76
N ILE A 122 -0.18 3.87 5.44
CA ILE A 122 0.75 3.25 4.48
C ILE A 122 2.00 4.15 4.24
N PRO A 123 1.88 5.43 3.83
CA PRO A 123 3.05 6.25 3.50
C PRO A 123 3.70 6.93 4.72
N LEU A 124 2.93 7.34 5.74
CA LEU A 124 3.47 8.14 6.85
C LEU A 124 4.54 7.43 7.69
N PRO A 125 4.49 6.09 7.93
CA PRO A 125 5.57 5.41 8.62
C PRO A 125 6.93 5.63 7.94
N MET A 126 6.97 5.58 6.61
CA MET A 126 8.21 5.82 5.87
C MET A 126 8.71 7.25 6.06
N ILE A 127 7.81 8.23 6.11
CA ILE A 127 8.16 9.65 6.31
C ILE A 127 8.61 9.90 7.76
N VAL A 128 7.97 9.29 8.76
CA VAL A 128 8.44 9.40 10.15
C VAL A 128 9.80 8.76 10.33
N MET A 129 10.04 7.62 9.66
CA MET A 129 11.38 7.02 9.59
C MET A 129 12.39 7.97 8.93
N THR A 130 11.93 8.82 7.99
CA THR A 130 12.82 9.79 7.38
C THR A 130 13.21 10.94 8.29
N ASP A 131 12.30 11.36 9.16
CA ASP A 131 12.52 12.51 10.04
C ASP A 131 13.29 12.12 11.32
N LEU A 132 13.20 10.87 11.77
CA LEU A 132 13.78 10.42 13.04
C LEU A 132 15.22 9.87 12.95
N PHE A 133 15.59 9.30 11.81
CA PHE A 133 16.84 8.57 11.67
C PHE A 133 17.72 9.19 10.59
N GLU A 134 19.00 9.34 10.93
CA GLU A 134 20.03 9.74 9.98
C GLU A 134 20.11 8.73 8.82
N LEU A 135 20.50 9.22 7.65
CA LEU A 135 20.56 8.43 6.42
C LEU A 135 21.34 7.13 6.58
N ARG A 136 22.39 7.13 7.41
CA ARG A 136 23.27 5.97 7.59
C ARG A 136 22.62 4.85 8.41
N GLU A 137 21.77 5.19 9.38
CA GLU A 137 21.10 4.20 10.23
C GLU A 137 19.70 3.83 9.72
N ARG A 138 19.08 4.72 8.94
CA ARG A 138 17.72 4.54 8.40
C ARG A 138 17.50 3.18 7.71
N PRO A 139 18.41 2.65 6.86
CA PRO A 139 18.19 1.38 6.17
C PRO A 139 17.93 0.21 7.14
N LYS A 140 18.62 0.17 8.28
CA LYS A 140 18.44 -0.88 9.30
C LYS A 140 17.03 -0.88 9.88
N TYR A 141 16.52 0.30 10.21
CA TYR A 141 15.22 0.44 10.85
C TYR A 141 14.06 0.40 9.85
N THR A 142 14.22 0.99 8.67
CA THR A 142 13.27 0.85 7.58
C THR A 142 13.15 -0.61 7.15
N ALA A 143 14.25 -1.38 7.16
CA ALA A 143 14.19 -2.83 6.94
C ALA A 143 13.36 -3.56 8.00
N CYS A 144 13.43 -3.16 9.28
CA CYS A 144 12.58 -3.72 10.34
C CYS A 144 11.09 -3.44 10.07
N VAL A 145 10.73 -2.19 9.77
CA VAL A 145 9.35 -1.80 9.45
C VAL A 145 8.82 -2.58 8.23
N GLN A 146 9.65 -2.68 7.19
CA GLN A 146 9.30 -3.42 5.97
C GLN A 146 9.20 -4.92 6.20
N LEU A 147 9.98 -5.49 7.13
CA LEU A 147 9.87 -6.90 7.53
C LEU A 147 8.49 -7.18 8.17
N PHE A 148 8.00 -6.31 9.05
CA PHE A 148 6.67 -6.47 9.63
C PHE A 148 5.56 -6.29 8.60
N SER A 149 5.70 -5.33 7.68
CA SER A 149 4.78 -5.18 6.54
C SER A 149 4.72 -6.47 5.71
N ALA A 150 5.88 -7.02 5.39
CA ALA A 150 6.04 -8.28 4.70
C ALA A 150 5.37 -9.47 5.41
N ILE A 151 5.55 -9.59 6.73
CA ILE A 151 4.86 -10.61 7.55
C ILE A 151 3.34 -10.45 7.39
N GLY A 152 2.82 -9.22 7.37
CA GLY A 152 1.41 -8.94 7.12
C GLY A 152 0.92 -9.48 5.77
N ILE A 153 1.69 -9.27 4.69
CA ILE A 153 1.38 -9.77 3.34
C ILE A 153 1.36 -11.31 3.27
N ILE A 154 2.24 -11.97 4.03
CA ILE A 154 2.35 -13.44 4.07
C ILE A 154 1.17 -14.04 4.86
N ILE A 155 0.90 -13.47 6.03
CA ILE A 155 -0.08 -14.00 6.99
C ILE A 155 -1.52 -13.66 6.57
N GLY A 156 -1.73 -12.52 5.90
CA GLY A 156 -3.05 -12.00 5.52
C GLY A 156 -3.96 -13.05 4.88
N PRO A 157 -3.60 -13.63 3.71
CA PRO A 157 -4.45 -14.61 3.04
C PRO A 157 -4.76 -15.86 3.88
N VAL A 158 -3.77 -16.35 4.63
CA VAL A 158 -3.93 -17.55 5.49
C VAL A 158 -4.91 -17.27 6.63
N MET A 159 -4.72 -16.16 7.34
CA MET A 159 -5.59 -15.79 8.45
C MET A 159 -7.00 -15.45 7.97
N GLY A 160 -7.13 -14.79 6.82
CA GLY A 160 -8.44 -14.54 6.20
C GLY A 160 -9.21 -15.83 5.96
N GLY A 161 -8.54 -16.84 5.37
CA GLY A 161 -9.12 -18.17 5.18
C GLY A 161 -9.42 -18.93 6.47
N LEU A 162 -8.60 -18.77 7.51
CA LEU A 162 -8.81 -19.40 8.82
C LEU A 162 -10.01 -18.80 9.56
N PHE A 163 -10.14 -17.47 9.56
CA PHE A 163 -11.23 -16.75 10.21
C PHE A 163 -12.59 -17.08 9.59
N THR A 164 -12.65 -17.24 8.27
CA THR A 164 -13.88 -17.67 7.60
C THR A 164 -14.22 -19.12 7.89
N GLN A 165 -13.24 -20.01 7.92
CA GLN A 165 -13.50 -21.45 8.06
C GLN A 165 -13.89 -21.87 9.50
N HIS A 166 -13.24 -21.34 10.53
CA HIS A 166 -13.46 -21.79 11.92
C HIS A 166 -14.75 -21.29 12.58
N ALA A 167 -15.43 -20.31 11.97
CA ALA A 167 -16.68 -19.75 12.48
C ALA A 167 -17.66 -19.40 11.35
N ALA A 168 -17.66 -20.18 10.27
CA ALA A 168 -18.46 -19.95 9.06
C ALA A 168 -19.95 -19.73 9.38
N ASP A 169 -20.52 -20.53 10.29
CA ASP A 169 -21.95 -20.51 10.61
C ASP A 169 -22.37 -19.34 11.55
N ARG A 170 -21.41 -18.55 12.06
CA ARG A 170 -21.66 -17.45 13.02
C ARG A 170 -21.06 -16.12 12.58
N GLY A 171 -20.80 -15.95 11.28
CA GLY A 171 -20.20 -14.72 10.77
C GLY A 171 -18.71 -14.57 11.08
N GLY A 172 -17.96 -15.67 11.03
CA GLY A 172 -16.51 -15.73 11.32
C GLY A 172 -15.66 -14.75 10.51
N TRP A 173 -16.12 -14.38 9.31
CA TRP A 173 -15.48 -13.33 8.51
C TRP A 173 -15.34 -12.00 9.25
N ARG A 174 -16.20 -11.69 10.24
CA ARG A 174 -16.11 -10.45 11.05
C ARG A 174 -14.78 -10.35 11.82
N TRP A 175 -14.11 -11.47 12.11
CA TRP A 175 -12.81 -11.47 12.78
C TRP A 175 -11.70 -10.78 11.99
N VAL A 176 -11.83 -10.67 10.65
CA VAL A 176 -10.89 -9.88 9.84
C VAL A 176 -10.90 -8.40 10.23
N PHE A 177 -11.99 -7.92 10.83
CA PHE A 177 -12.08 -6.57 11.37
C PHE A 177 -11.71 -6.52 12.85
N TYR A 178 -12.16 -7.48 13.67
CA TYR A 178 -11.86 -7.50 15.10
C TYR A 178 -10.36 -7.61 15.39
N VAL A 179 -9.61 -8.36 14.57
CA VAL A 179 -8.16 -8.53 14.73
C VAL A 179 -7.41 -7.20 14.66
N ASN A 180 -7.96 -6.17 13.98
CA ASN A 180 -7.31 -4.87 13.85
C ASN A 180 -7.27 -4.11 15.19
N PHE A 181 -8.27 -4.25 16.06
CA PHE A 181 -8.39 -3.48 17.29
C PHE A 181 -7.21 -3.55 18.25
N PRO A 182 -6.71 -4.74 18.66
CA PRO A 182 -5.57 -4.81 19.59
C PRO A 182 -4.33 -4.13 19.00
N PHE A 183 -4.04 -4.35 17.72
CA PHE A 183 -2.88 -3.73 17.07
C PHE A 183 -3.05 -2.21 16.92
N CYS A 184 -4.25 -1.74 16.55
CA CYS A 184 -4.56 -0.31 16.47
C CYS A 184 -4.43 0.36 17.85
N ALA A 185 -4.92 -0.27 18.92
CA ALA A 185 -4.80 0.24 20.28
C ALA A 185 -3.32 0.34 20.72
N ILE A 186 -2.54 -0.72 20.50
CA ILE A 186 -1.11 -0.74 20.81
C ILE A 186 -0.39 0.36 20.01
N ALA A 187 -0.61 0.44 18.70
CA ALA A 187 0.01 1.45 17.84
C ALA A 187 -0.38 2.88 18.24
N PHE A 188 -1.66 3.12 18.55
CA PHE A 188 -2.16 4.43 18.97
C PHE A 188 -1.50 4.88 20.28
N VAL A 189 -1.56 4.05 21.32
CA VAL A 189 -1.00 4.37 22.64
C VAL A 189 0.51 4.58 22.55
N SER A 190 1.22 3.68 21.87
CA SER A 190 2.68 3.75 21.76
C SER A 190 3.14 4.98 20.98
N LEU A 191 2.53 5.30 19.82
CA LEU A 191 2.85 6.53 19.08
C LEU A 191 2.44 7.80 19.83
N TYR A 192 1.31 7.77 20.54
CA TYR A 192 0.86 8.91 21.31
C TYR A 192 1.92 9.36 22.30
N PHE A 193 2.56 8.42 23.00
CA PHE A 193 3.63 8.74 23.95
C PHE A 193 4.98 8.99 23.27
N ALA A 194 5.38 8.13 22.33
CA ALA A 194 6.72 8.17 21.76
C ALA A 194 6.97 9.40 20.87
N LEU A 195 5.95 9.85 20.14
CA LEU A 195 6.05 11.03 19.26
C LEU A 195 5.76 12.35 19.98
N ARG A 196 5.45 12.34 21.28
CA ARG A 196 5.11 13.55 22.04
C ARG A 196 6.21 14.62 22.00
N LYS A 197 7.47 14.19 21.87
CA LYS A 197 8.65 15.07 21.89
C LYS A 197 9.04 15.61 20.50
N MET A 198 8.43 15.11 19.41
CA MET A 198 8.68 15.69 18.09
C MET A 198 8.00 17.05 18.02
N LYS A 199 8.80 18.12 18.10
CA LYS A 199 8.32 19.48 17.89
C LYS A 199 8.02 19.65 16.40
N VAL A 200 6.82 20.13 16.08
CA VAL A 200 6.54 20.67 14.75
C VAL A 200 7.38 21.93 14.63
N THR A 201 8.39 21.92 13.76
CA THR A 201 9.02 23.16 13.33
C THR A 201 7.95 23.89 12.53
N ARG A 202 7.15 24.71 13.22
CA ARG A 202 6.17 25.57 12.59
C ARG A 202 6.95 26.61 11.80
N ASP A 203 7.36 26.26 10.60
CA ASP A 203 7.63 27.27 9.60
C ASP A 203 6.30 27.95 9.35
N SER A 204 6.18 29.17 9.90
CA SER A 204 4.98 30.02 9.90
C SER A 204 4.43 30.33 8.50
N HIS A 205 5.06 29.83 7.43
CA HIS A 205 4.80 30.12 6.04
C HIS A 205 4.21 28.94 5.23
N ARG A 206 4.16 27.71 5.76
CA ARG A 206 3.53 26.58 5.06
C ARG A 206 2.02 26.54 5.32
N SER A 207 1.23 26.90 4.30
CA SER A 207 -0.22 26.76 4.29
C SER A 207 -0.64 25.47 3.58
N ILE A 208 -1.78 24.91 4.00
CA ILE A 208 -2.35 23.74 3.34
C ILE A 208 -3.06 24.18 2.07
N ASP A 209 -2.77 23.50 0.97
CA ASP A 209 -3.53 23.66 -0.26
C ASP A 209 -4.84 22.86 -0.22
N TRP A 210 -5.86 23.43 0.42
CA TRP A 210 -7.18 22.80 0.53
C TRP A 210 -7.89 22.68 -0.82
N ILE A 211 -7.70 23.66 -1.71
CA ILE A 211 -8.35 23.70 -3.02
C ILE A 211 -7.73 22.61 -3.92
N GLY A 212 -6.41 22.57 -4.02
CA GLY A 212 -5.68 21.55 -4.76
C GLY A 212 -5.97 20.15 -4.22
N SER A 213 -5.96 19.99 -2.89
CA SER A 213 -6.27 18.71 -2.24
C SER A 213 -7.69 18.22 -2.52
N PHE A 214 -8.69 19.10 -2.44
CA PHE A 214 -10.08 18.76 -2.73
C PHE A 214 -10.27 18.42 -4.20
N LEU A 215 -9.72 19.23 -5.10
CA LEU A 215 -9.80 19.03 -6.54
C LEU A 215 -9.14 17.71 -6.94
N PHE A 216 -7.94 17.43 -6.44
CA PHE A 216 -7.23 16.17 -6.68
C PHE A 216 -8.02 14.97 -6.18
N THR A 217 -8.46 14.99 -4.92
CA THR A 217 -9.14 13.86 -4.28
C THR A 217 -10.45 13.56 -4.98
N SER A 218 -11.28 14.59 -5.22
CA SER A 218 -12.57 14.43 -5.90
C SER A 218 -12.40 13.91 -7.33
N SER A 219 -11.41 14.43 -8.06
CA SER A 219 -11.09 13.99 -9.42
C SER A 219 -10.62 12.54 -9.47
N MET A 220 -9.75 12.15 -8.54
CA MET A 220 -9.21 10.80 -8.47
C MET A 220 -10.29 9.79 -8.09
N VAL A 221 -11.15 10.14 -7.13
CA VAL A 221 -12.32 9.33 -6.77
C VAL A 221 -13.25 9.21 -7.98
N ALA A 222 -13.56 10.29 -8.69
CA ALA A 222 -14.43 10.24 -9.88
C ALA A 222 -13.85 9.35 -10.99
N LEU A 223 -12.55 9.47 -11.29
CA LEU A 223 -11.86 8.62 -12.27
C LEU A 223 -11.95 7.14 -11.91
N LEU A 224 -11.55 6.81 -10.69
CA LEU A 224 -11.50 5.42 -10.24
C LEU A 224 -12.91 4.83 -10.07
N MET A 225 -13.90 5.62 -9.66
CA MET A 225 -15.31 5.21 -9.63
C MET A 225 -15.86 4.91 -11.02
N GLY A 226 -15.61 5.81 -11.99
CA GLY A 226 -16.00 5.60 -13.39
C GLY A 226 -15.37 4.35 -13.98
N LEU A 227 -14.08 4.11 -13.71
CA LEU A 227 -13.39 2.90 -14.13
C LEU A 227 -14.00 1.65 -13.50
N SER A 228 -14.37 1.73 -12.21
CA SER A 228 -14.94 0.60 -11.46
C SER A 228 -16.35 0.22 -11.90
N TRP A 229 -17.16 1.18 -12.35
CA TRP A 229 -18.51 0.92 -12.88
C TRP A 229 -18.52 0.43 -14.33
N GLY A 230 -17.48 0.80 -15.10
CA GLY A 230 -17.38 0.50 -16.51
C GLY A 230 -17.33 -1.00 -16.82
N GLY A 231 -18.32 -1.46 -17.57
CA GLY A 231 -18.41 -2.85 -18.03
C GLY A 231 -18.85 -3.85 -16.96
N THR A 232 -19.15 -3.40 -15.74
CA THR A 232 -19.67 -4.25 -14.65
C THR A 232 -21.10 -3.84 -14.31
N LEU A 233 -21.28 -2.64 -13.75
CA LEU A 233 -22.56 -2.08 -13.34
C LEU A 233 -23.26 -1.33 -14.47
N TYR A 234 -22.48 -0.58 -15.25
CA TYR A 234 -22.97 0.19 -16.39
C TYR A 234 -22.12 -0.10 -17.63
N LYS A 235 -22.73 0.01 -18.81
CA LYS A 235 -21.99 -0.08 -20.07
C LYS A 235 -20.92 1.03 -20.13
N TRP A 236 -19.80 0.76 -20.78
CA TRP A 236 -18.73 1.74 -20.99
C TRP A 236 -19.21 3.03 -21.68
N THR A 237 -20.18 2.91 -22.58
CA THR A 237 -20.78 4.04 -23.31
C THR A 237 -21.87 4.78 -22.52
N SER A 238 -22.25 4.29 -21.33
CA SER A 238 -23.26 4.94 -20.51
C SER A 238 -22.74 6.26 -19.96
N PHE A 239 -23.59 7.30 -19.97
CA PHE A 239 -23.29 8.57 -19.31
C PHE A 239 -22.89 8.41 -17.84
N ARG A 240 -23.43 7.40 -17.14
CA ARG A 240 -23.08 7.11 -15.74
C ARG A 240 -21.62 6.67 -15.55
N THR A 241 -21.01 6.10 -16.57
CA THR A 241 -19.59 5.70 -16.61
C THR A 241 -18.73 6.83 -17.16
N LEU A 242 -19.16 7.45 -18.27
CA LEU A 242 -18.39 8.47 -18.96
C LEU A 242 -18.32 9.78 -18.18
N LEU A 243 -19.38 10.19 -17.48
CA LEU A 243 -19.38 11.45 -16.75
C LEU A 243 -18.31 11.47 -15.64
N PRO A 244 -18.22 10.49 -14.70
CA PRO A 244 -17.15 10.47 -13.71
C PRO A 244 -15.74 10.38 -14.33
N LEU A 245 -15.58 9.65 -15.44
CA LEU A 245 -14.31 9.57 -16.15
C LEU A 245 -13.88 10.92 -16.74
N ILE A 246 -14.80 11.62 -17.42
CA ILE A 246 -14.54 12.92 -18.04
C ILE A 246 -14.32 13.97 -16.95
N LEU A 247 -15.20 14.06 -15.95
CA LEU A 247 -15.07 15.02 -14.85
C LEU A 247 -13.78 14.78 -14.06
N GLY A 248 -13.44 13.53 -13.81
CA GLY A 248 -12.21 13.17 -13.14
C GLY A 248 -10.97 13.52 -13.97
N ALA A 249 -10.97 13.25 -15.28
CA ALA A 249 -9.86 13.61 -16.16
C ALA A 249 -9.68 15.13 -16.25
N VAL A 250 -10.76 15.87 -16.45
CA VAL A 250 -10.76 17.35 -16.46
C VAL A 250 -10.30 17.87 -15.10
N GLY A 251 -10.80 17.32 -14.00
CA GLY A 251 -10.44 17.75 -12.66
C GLY A 251 -8.97 17.48 -12.30
N ILE A 252 -8.37 16.39 -12.79
CA ILE A 252 -6.92 16.16 -12.69
C ILE A 252 -6.15 17.23 -13.46
N ILE A 253 -6.57 17.57 -14.69
CA ILE A 253 -5.95 18.66 -15.47
C ILE A 253 -6.05 19.99 -14.70
N LEU A 254 -7.23 20.30 -14.15
CA LEU A 254 -7.42 21.50 -13.33
C LEU A 254 -6.56 21.47 -12.06
N THR A 255 -6.35 20.30 -11.45
CA THR A 255 -5.44 20.14 -10.30
C THR A 255 -4.02 20.53 -10.71
N PHE A 256 -3.54 20.03 -11.85
CA PHE A 256 -2.21 20.40 -12.34
C PHE A 256 -2.09 21.90 -12.63
N ILE A 257 -3.11 22.51 -13.25
CA ILE A 257 -3.12 23.96 -13.50
C ILE A 257 -3.08 24.73 -12.17
N TRP A 258 -3.87 24.31 -11.18
CA TRP A 258 -3.90 24.92 -9.86
C TRP A 258 -2.55 24.79 -9.12
N GLU A 259 -1.94 23.62 -9.16
CA GLU A 259 -0.63 23.36 -8.54
C GLU A 259 0.51 24.17 -9.18
N VAL A 260 0.40 24.50 -10.48
CA VAL A 260 1.41 25.35 -11.17
C VAL A 260 1.19 26.84 -10.91
N TYR A 261 -0.06 27.31 -10.97
CA TYR A 261 -0.36 28.75 -11.05
C TYR A 261 -1.13 29.32 -9.85
N GLY A 262 -1.88 28.49 -9.13
CA GLY A 262 -2.83 28.91 -8.11
C GLY A 262 -2.28 28.88 -6.68
N THR A 263 -1.42 27.92 -6.37
CA THR A 263 -0.97 27.68 -4.98
C THR A 263 0.43 28.20 -4.70
N ARG A 264 0.63 28.69 -3.47
CA ARG A 264 1.95 29.10 -2.95
C ARG A 264 2.70 27.96 -2.26
N SER A 265 2.00 26.89 -1.91
CA SER A 265 2.54 25.74 -1.17
C SER A 265 1.98 24.44 -1.76
N PRO A 266 2.45 24.04 -2.96
CA PRO A 266 1.95 22.87 -3.67
C PRO A 266 2.16 21.60 -2.86
N PHE A 267 1.13 20.76 -2.75
CA PHE A 267 1.24 19.47 -2.05
C PHE A 267 1.92 18.41 -2.93
N LEU A 268 1.92 18.60 -4.25
CA LEU A 268 2.61 17.77 -5.23
C LEU A 268 3.74 18.57 -5.88
N PRO A 269 5.02 18.28 -5.61
CA PRO A 269 6.11 18.93 -6.31
C PRO A 269 6.15 18.47 -7.78
N LEU A 270 5.44 19.18 -8.65
CA LEU A 270 5.33 18.89 -10.08
C LEU A 270 6.67 18.87 -10.80
N SER A 271 7.71 19.48 -10.21
CA SER A 271 9.10 19.37 -10.68
C SER A 271 9.57 17.92 -10.81
N ILE A 272 9.07 17.01 -9.97
CA ILE A 272 9.40 15.57 -10.04
C ILE A 272 8.80 14.94 -11.29
N LEU A 273 7.58 15.33 -11.68
CA LEU A 273 6.86 14.79 -12.83
C LEU A 273 7.33 15.39 -14.17
N LYS A 274 8.18 16.42 -14.16
CA LYS A 274 8.80 16.96 -15.38
C LYS A 274 9.91 16.07 -15.93
N ASN A 275 10.50 15.21 -15.10
CA ASN A 275 11.55 14.29 -15.52
C ASN A 275 10.93 13.03 -16.16
N PRO A 276 11.18 12.73 -17.45
CA PRO A 276 10.67 11.53 -18.10
C PRO A 276 11.05 10.23 -17.39
N ALA A 277 12.22 10.19 -16.75
CA ALA A 277 12.65 9.05 -15.93
C ALA A 277 11.71 8.81 -14.75
N SER A 278 11.31 9.87 -14.04
CA SER A 278 10.35 9.78 -12.94
C SER A 278 8.99 9.27 -13.43
N ILE A 279 8.50 9.77 -14.57
CA ILE A 279 7.24 9.30 -15.17
C ILE A 279 7.33 7.79 -15.46
N ALA A 280 8.42 7.32 -16.08
CA ALA A 280 8.62 5.90 -16.35
C ALA A 280 8.65 5.05 -15.07
N VAL A 281 9.29 5.54 -14.00
CA VAL A 281 9.30 4.88 -12.68
C VAL A 281 7.90 4.80 -12.07
N TYR A 282 7.11 5.87 -12.14
CA TYR A 282 5.75 5.87 -11.59
C TYR A 282 4.77 5.03 -12.40
N LEU A 283 4.90 5.02 -13.74
CA LEU A 283 4.14 4.12 -14.61
C LEU A 283 4.46 2.66 -14.35
N THR A 284 5.74 2.31 -14.16
CA THR A 284 6.11 0.93 -13.78
C THR A 284 5.61 0.56 -12.39
N SER A 285 5.61 1.50 -11.43
CA SER A 285 4.99 1.30 -10.12
C SER A 285 3.48 1.03 -10.21
N LEU A 286 2.77 1.80 -11.03
CA LEU A 286 1.35 1.61 -11.31
C LEU A 286 1.07 0.22 -11.90
N ILE A 287 1.81 -0.16 -12.96
CA ILE A 287 1.68 -1.47 -13.61
C ILE A 287 2.01 -2.61 -12.65
N GLN A 288 3.04 -2.46 -11.82
CA GLN A 288 3.38 -3.45 -10.80
C GLN A 288 2.22 -3.64 -9.82
N GLY A 289 1.59 -2.54 -9.40
CA GLY A 289 0.39 -2.58 -8.57
C GLY A 289 -0.77 -3.33 -9.24
N ILE A 290 -1.08 -2.97 -10.49
CA ILE A 290 -2.15 -3.62 -11.29
C ILE A 290 -1.93 -5.12 -11.38
N SER A 291 -0.72 -5.53 -11.76
CA SER A 291 -0.35 -6.93 -11.92
C SER A 291 -0.38 -7.68 -10.59
N MET A 292 0.23 -7.14 -9.53
CA MET A 292 0.31 -7.80 -8.21
C MET A 292 -1.07 -8.07 -7.62
N PHE A 293 -1.94 -7.06 -7.53
CA PHE A 293 -3.25 -7.22 -6.90
C PHE A 293 -4.27 -7.89 -7.82
N GLY A 294 -4.17 -7.71 -9.13
CA GLY A 294 -4.93 -8.50 -10.09
C GLY A 294 -4.65 -9.99 -9.89
N ILE A 295 -3.38 -10.39 -9.88
CA ILE A 295 -3.00 -11.79 -9.67
C ILE A 295 -3.47 -12.30 -8.31
N LEU A 296 -3.27 -11.52 -7.23
CA LEU A 296 -3.68 -11.91 -5.88
C LEU A 296 -5.18 -12.25 -5.82
N TYR A 297 -6.04 -11.37 -6.34
CA TYR A 297 -7.50 -11.57 -6.30
C TYR A 297 -7.96 -12.69 -7.22
N TYR A 298 -7.55 -12.67 -8.49
CA TYR A 298 -8.07 -13.63 -9.48
C TYR A 298 -7.48 -15.03 -9.33
N MET A 299 -6.28 -15.16 -8.76
CA MET A 299 -5.76 -16.46 -8.34
C MET A 299 -6.56 -17.02 -7.16
N THR A 300 -6.98 -16.19 -6.21
CA THR A 300 -7.88 -16.61 -5.12
C THR A 300 -9.17 -17.19 -5.69
N PHE A 301 -9.79 -16.47 -6.61
CA PHE A 301 -11.02 -16.92 -7.26
C PHE A 301 -10.83 -18.20 -8.08
N PHE A 302 -9.70 -18.34 -8.77
CA PHE A 302 -9.37 -19.60 -9.45
C PHE A 302 -9.31 -20.78 -8.47
N LEU A 303 -8.62 -20.61 -7.35
CA LEU A 303 -8.44 -21.68 -6.37
C LEU A 303 -9.75 -22.05 -5.65
N GLU A 304 -10.61 -21.09 -5.34
CA GLU A 304 -11.87 -21.36 -4.65
C GLU A 304 -12.98 -21.86 -5.59
N ILE A 305 -13.11 -21.25 -6.78
CA ILE A 305 -14.24 -21.53 -7.68
C ILE A 305 -13.93 -22.68 -8.61
N VAL A 306 -12.75 -22.68 -9.23
CA VAL A 306 -12.37 -23.70 -10.21
C VAL A 306 -11.78 -24.91 -9.51
N GLN A 307 -10.81 -24.70 -8.62
CA GLN A 307 -10.14 -25.81 -7.90
C GLN A 307 -10.89 -26.27 -6.65
N ARG A 308 -11.99 -25.58 -6.25
CA ARG A 308 -12.85 -25.96 -5.12
C ARG A 308 -12.12 -26.11 -3.79
N LEU A 309 -11.03 -25.35 -3.61
CA LEU A 309 -10.29 -25.33 -2.36
C LEU A 309 -11.06 -24.57 -1.29
N SER A 310 -10.92 -24.98 -0.02
CA SER A 310 -11.46 -24.22 1.10
C SER A 310 -10.74 -22.86 1.24
N PRO A 311 -11.34 -21.84 1.87
CA PRO A 311 -10.68 -20.56 2.09
C PRO A 311 -9.31 -20.67 2.78
N THR A 312 -9.18 -21.56 3.77
CA THR A 312 -7.89 -21.84 4.43
C THR A 312 -6.88 -22.46 3.47
N GLN A 313 -7.30 -23.41 2.63
CA GLN A 313 -6.43 -24.02 1.62
C GLN A 313 -5.98 -22.98 0.59
N THR A 314 -6.90 -22.16 0.08
CA THR A 314 -6.60 -21.07 -0.86
C THR A 314 -5.60 -20.09 -0.28
N GLY A 315 -5.84 -19.58 0.94
CA GLY A 315 -4.92 -18.70 1.64
C GLY A 315 -3.51 -19.32 1.79
N THR A 316 -3.45 -20.60 2.13
CA THR A 316 -2.20 -21.36 2.24
C THR A 316 -1.47 -21.50 0.90
N GLN A 317 -2.18 -21.69 -0.21
CA GLN A 317 -1.56 -21.75 -1.54
C GLN A 317 -1.03 -20.39 -1.99
N ILE A 318 -1.80 -19.33 -1.77
CA ILE A 318 -1.41 -17.95 -2.12
C ILE A 318 -0.21 -17.50 -1.30
N MET A 319 -0.03 -18.04 -0.09
CA MET A 319 1.17 -17.81 0.71
C MET A 319 2.46 -18.10 -0.06
N ALA A 320 2.47 -19.01 -1.05
CA ALA A 320 3.64 -19.26 -1.90
C ALA A 320 4.14 -18.00 -2.64
N LEU A 321 3.20 -17.16 -3.11
CA LEU A 321 3.49 -15.86 -3.71
C LEU A 321 4.12 -14.91 -2.68
N SER A 322 3.44 -14.69 -1.57
CA SER A 322 3.88 -13.74 -0.54
C SER A 322 5.20 -14.16 0.13
N ALA A 323 5.37 -15.46 0.42
CA ALA A 323 6.52 -16.01 1.12
C ALA A 323 7.81 -15.98 0.30
N THR A 324 7.70 -15.93 -1.04
CA THR A 324 8.86 -15.79 -1.94
C THR A 324 9.13 -14.33 -2.28
N MET A 325 8.08 -13.52 -2.39
CA MET A 325 8.19 -12.09 -2.70
C MET A 325 9.00 -11.31 -1.67
N VAL A 326 8.73 -11.53 -0.39
CA VAL A 326 9.37 -10.78 0.70
C VAL A 326 10.87 -11.05 0.79
N PRO A 327 11.36 -12.30 0.91
CA PRO A 327 12.79 -12.57 0.99
C PRO A 327 13.51 -12.16 -0.28
N CYS A 328 12.89 -12.37 -1.45
CA CYS A 328 13.48 -11.97 -2.72
C CYS A 328 13.65 -10.45 -2.81
N GLY A 329 12.66 -9.68 -2.35
CA GLY A 329 12.77 -8.23 -2.26
C GLY A 329 13.87 -7.78 -1.32
N LEU A 330 14.02 -8.43 -0.15
CA LEU A 330 15.10 -8.11 0.79
C LEU A 330 16.48 -8.40 0.20
N VAL A 331 16.68 -9.59 -0.39
CA VAL A 331 17.92 -9.96 -1.08
C VAL A 331 18.22 -8.97 -2.20
N THR A 332 17.21 -8.60 -2.99
CA THR A 332 17.38 -7.61 -4.05
C THR A 332 17.82 -6.26 -3.50
N ALA A 333 17.22 -5.78 -2.41
CA ALA A 333 17.62 -4.53 -1.77
C ALA A 333 19.08 -4.58 -1.32
N LEU A 334 19.52 -5.66 -0.67
CA LEU A 334 20.90 -5.85 -0.23
C LEU A 334 21.87 -5.86 -1.41
N LEU A 335 21.53 -6.54 -2.50
CA LEU A 335 22.35 -6.58 -3.71
C LEU A 335 22.44 -5.20 -4.39
N ILE A 336 21.33 -4.46 -4.46
CA ILE A 336 21.32 -3.09 -4.99
C ILE A 336 22.22 -2.19 -4.14
N THR A 337 22.13 -2.25 -2.81
CA THR A 337 23.01 -1.50 -1.90
C THR A 337 24.48 -1.88 -2.09
N LYS A 338 24.79 -3.17 -2.25
CA LYS A 338 26.17 -3.65 -2.44
C LYS A 338 26.75 -3.22 -3.79
N PHE A 339 25.96 -3.27 -4.87
CA PHE A 339 26.43 -2.98 -6.22
C PHE A 339 26.27 -1.51 -6.63
N GLY A 340 25.52 -0.71 -5.86
CA GLY A 340 25.19 0.69 -6.18
C GLY A 340 24.35 0.86 -7.45
N LYS A 341 23.70 -0.21 -7.94
CA LYS A 341 22.96 -0.24 -9.21
C LYS A 341 21.64 -0.97 -9.05
N TYR A 342 20.55 -0.39 -9.58
CA TYR A 342 19.19 -0.94 -9.48
C TYR A 342 18.60 -1.40 -10.83
N LYS A 343 19.14 -0.93 -11.96
CA LYS A 343 18.55 -1.20 -13.29
C LYS A 343 18.51 -2.69 -13.64
N TRP A 344 19.54 -3.46 -13.29
CA TRP A 344 19.57 -4.92 -13.52
C TRP A 344 18.41 -5.64 -12.82
N ALA A 345 18.01 -5.17 -11.64
CA ALA A 345 16.94 -5.76 -10.86
C ALA A 345 15.60 -5.51 -11.53
N GLN A 346 15.33 -4.28 -11.98
CA GLN A 346 14.08 -3.97 -12.67
C GLN A 346 13.90 -4.82 -13.94
N TRP A 347 14.96 -4.97 -14.73
CA TRP A 347 14.99 -5.81 -15.92
C TRP A 347 14.67 -7.27 -15.64
N LYS A 348 15.44 -7.89 -14.74
CA LYS A 348 15.23 -9.30 -14.38
C LYS A 348 13.86 -9.51 -13.71
N GLY A 349 13.45 -8.59 -12.85
CA GLY A 349 12.17 -8.62 -12.16
C GLY A 349 10.99 -8.62 -13.14
N TRP A 350 11.00 -7.73 -14.14
CA TRP A 350 9.94 -7.68 -15.15
C TRP A 350 9.95 -8.88 -16.10
N ILE A 351 11.11 -9.41 -16.46
CA ILE A 351 11.20 -10.64 -17.27
C ILE A 351 10.57 -11.80 -16.49
N VAL A 352 10.97 -12.00 -15.24
CA VAL A 352 10.45 -13.07 -14.38
C VAL A 352 8.95 -12.88 -14.15
N ALA A 353 8.50 -11.67 -13.81
CA ALA A 353 7.08 -11.38 -13.59
C ALA A 353 6.22 -11.59 -14.86
N SER A 354 6.72 -11.20 -16.04
CA SER A 354 6.01 -11.39 -17.31
C SER A 354 5.89 -12.87 -17.68
N VAL A 355 6.99 -13.64 -17.55
CA VAL A 355 6.98 -15.09 -17.78
C VAL A 355 6.02 -15.76 -16.79
N ALA A 356 6.12 -15.43 -15.51
CA ALA A 356 5.31 -16.07 -14.47
C ALA A 356 3.81 -15.74 -14.62
N THR A 357 3.45 -14.51 -14.99
CA THR A 357 2.06 -14.14 -15.32
C THR A 357 1.59 -14.84 -16.60
N GLY A 358 2.46 -14.95 -17.60
CA GLY A 358 2.18 -15.68 -18.83
C GLY A 358 1.90 -17.17 -18.61
N LEU A 359 2.60 -17.80 -17.66
CA LEU A 359 2.33 -19.20 -17.26
C LEU A 359 0.91 -19.36 -16.69
N LEU A 360 0.37 -18.34 -15.99
CA LEU A 360 -1.01 -18.40 -15.50
C LEU A 360 -2.05 -18.41 -16.62
N CYS A 361 -1.69 -17.97 -17.84
CA CYS A 361 -2.56 -18.08 -19.01
C CYS A 361 -2.75 -19.53 -19.49
N LEU A 362 -1.97 -20.49 -18.96
CA LEU A 362 -2.08 -21.91 -19.27
C LEU A 362 -2.97 -22.67 -18.28
N LEU A 363 -3.52 -21.99 -17.28
CA LEU A 363 -4.41 -22.61 -16.29
C LEU A 363 -5.69 -23.14 -16.95
N LYS A 364 -6.01 -24.38 -16.58
CA LYS A 364 -7.21 -25.16 -16.91
C LYS A 364 -7.82 -25.74 -15.64
N GLN A 365 -9.04 -26.28 -15.75
CA GLN A 365 -9.72 -26.92 -14.62
C GLN A 365 -8.91 -28.10 -14.03
N ASP A 366 -8.26 -28.89 -14.88
CA ASP A 366 -7.49 -30.09 -14.54
C ASP A 366 -5.99 -29.83 -14.27
N THR A 367 -5.60 -28.57 -14.10
CA THR A 367 -4.20 -28.21 -13.89
C THR A 367 -3.63 -28.92 -12.66
N HIS A 368 -2.38 -29.39 -12.75
CA HIS A 368 -1.72 -29.99 -11.60
C HIS A 368 -1.31 -28.93 -10.56
N ARG A 369 -1.49 -29.25 -9.27
CA ARG A 369 -1.20 -28.33 -8.16
C ARG A 369 0.21 -27.74 -8.17
N GLY A 370 1.20 -28.56 -8.50
CA GLY A 370 2.59 -28.11 -8.60
C GLY A 370 2.83 -27.00 -9.64
N PHE A 371 2.02 -26.97 -10.71
CA PHE A 371 2.18 -25.97 -11.77
C PHE A 371 1.85 -24.57 -11.27
N TRP A 372 0.67 -24.38 -10.66
CA TRP A 372 0.29 -23.05 -10.18
C TRP A 372 1.08 -22.62 -8.94
N ILE A 373 1.49 -23.55 -8.07
CA ILE A 373 2.42 -23.21 -6.97
C ILE A 373 3.74 -22.72 -7.56
N GLY A 374 4.31 -23.42 -8.55
CA GLY A 374 5.53 -23.00 -9.23
C GLY A 374 5.39 -21.62 -9.89
N ALA A 375 4.27 -21.36 -10.55
CA ALA A 375 3.97 -20.05 -11.12
C ALA A 375 3.86 -18.95 -10.04
N LEU A 376 3.22 -19.24 -8.90
CA LEU A 376 3.12 -18.30 -7.77
C LEU A 376 4.48 -18.00 -7.13
N VAL A 377 5.35 -19.01 -7.01
CA VAL A 377 6.74 -18.82 -6.54
C VAL A 377 7.50 -17.90 -7.51
N LEU A 378 7.43 -18.16 -8.82
CA LEU A 378 8.08 -17.31 -9.83
C LEU A 378 7.52 -15.88 -9.82
N LEU A 379 6.22 -15.73 -9.66
CA LEU A 379 5.58 -14.43 -9.51
C LEU A 379 6.08 -13.69 -8.28
N GLY A 380 6.22 -14.38 -7.15
CA GLY A 380 6.72 -13.78 -5.93
C GLY A 380 8.16 -13.32 -6.12
N LEU A 381 9.03 -14.14 -6.72
CA LEU A 381 10.39 -13.73 -7.09
C LEU A 381 10.39 -12.48 -7.99
N GLY A 382 9.60 -12.48 -9.07
CA GLY A 382 9.52 -11.34 -10.00
C GLY A 382 9.06 -10.05 -9.32
N HIS A 383 7.92 -10.08 -8.64
CA HIS A 383 7.39 -8.92 -7.93
C HIS A 383 8.25 -8.50 -6.74
N GLY A 384 8.93 -9.44 -6.07
CA GLY A 384 9.86 -9.16 -4.98
C GLY A 384 11.07 -8.35 -5.45
N ILE A 385 11.69 -8.76 -6.57
CA ILE A 385 12.77 -8.01 -7.21
C ILE A 385 12.31 -6.59 -7.59
N LEU A 386 11.11 -6.46 -8.16
CA LEU A 386 10.54 -5.17 -8.56
C LEU A 386 10.24 -4.26 -7.36
N PHE A 387 9.78 -4.83 -6.24
CA PHE A 387 9.28 -4.08 -5.08
C PHE A 387 10.26 -3.06 -4.53
N ASN A 388 11.53 -3.45 -4.30
CA ASN A 388 12.53 -2.51 -3.81
C ASN A 388 13.25 -1.78 -4.95
N SER A 389 13.42 -2.40 -6.11
CA SER A 389 14.16 -1.78 -7.23
C SER A 389 13.45 -0.55 -7.81
N ILE A 390 12.11 -0.56 -7.91
CA ILE A 390 11.33 0.60 -8.37
C ILE A 390 11.37 1.72 -7.32
N LEU A 391 11.31 1.38 -6.02
CA LEU A 391 11.45 2.37 -4.94
C LEU A 391 12.83 3.07 -4.99
N PHE A 392 13.92 2.31 -5.13
CA PHE A 392 15.26 2.88 -5.26
C PHE A 392 15.38 3.76 -6.50
N ALA A 393 14.81 3.35 -7.63
CA ALA A 393 14.78 4.17 -8.84
C ALA A 393 14.02 5.49 -8.61
N ALA A 394 12.87 5.46 -7.95
CA ALA A 394 12.08 6.66 -7.65
C ALA A 394 12.85 7.67 -6.82
N GLN A 395 13.64 7.19 -5.86
CA GLN A 395 14.48 8.02 -5.02
C GLN A 395 15.72 8.55 -5.75
N ALA A 396 16.35 7.74 -6.61
CA ALA A 396 17.60 8.09 -7.28
C ALA A 396 17.44 9.08 -8.44
N VAL A 397 16.28 9.11 -9.11
CA VAL A 397 16.03 9.98 -10.28
C VAL A 397 15.60 11.41 -9.91
N VAL A 398 15.50 11.72 -8.62
CA VAL A 398 15.13 13.04 -8.11
C VAL A 398 16.25 13.64 -7.26
N PRO A 399 16.30 14.98 -7.09
CA PRO A 399 17.20 15.61 -6.13
C PRO A 399 16.88 15.22 -4.68
N ALA A 400 17.89 15.25 -3.80
CA ALA A 400 17.79 14.83 -2.39
C ALA A 400 16.61 15.45 -1.64
N LYS A 401 16.35 16.75 -1.82
CA LYS A 401 15.22 17.48 -1.22
C LYS A 401 13.84 16.92 -1.57
N ASN A 402 13.73 16.20 -2.70
CA ASN A 402 12.48 15.67 -3.24
C ASN A 402 12.31 14.16 -3.01
N VAL A 403 13.27 13.48 -2.37
CA VAL A 403 13.29 12.01 -2.20
C VAL A 403 12.07 11.52 -1.42
N ALA A 404 11.65 12.24 -0.37
CA ALA A 404 10.46 11.89 0.41
C ALA A 404 9.18 11.95 -0.45
N TYR A 405 9.00 13.02 -1.21
CA TYR A 405 7.88 13.17 -2.14
C TYR A 405 7.89 12.10 -3.24
N ALA A 406 9.06 11.72 -3.75
CA ALA A 406 9.17 10.68 -4.76
C ALA A 406 8.80 9.29 -4.22
N ALA A 407 9.18 8.97 -2.97
CA ALA A 407 8.77 7.73 -2.31
C ALA A 407 7.25 7.69 -2.05
N THR A 408 6.67 8.83 -1.67
CA THR A 408 5.21 8.98 -1.53
C THR A 408 4.50 8.77 -2.86
N LEU A 409 4.97 9.39 -3.94
CA LEU A 409 4.43 9.20 -5.29
C LEU A 409 4.56 7.75 -5.76
N TYR A 410 5.69 7.09 -5.52
CA TYR A 410 5.84 5.67 -5.80
C TYR A 410 4.74 4.83 -5.14
N THR A 411 4.49 5.06 -3.85
CA THR A 411 3.47 4.34 -3.08
C THR A 411 2.06 4.67 -3.55
N PHE A 412 1.81 5.94 -3.88
CA PHE A 412 0.56 6.42 -4.46
C PHE A 412 0.23 5.70 -5.77
N PHE A 413 1.12 5.76 -6.77
CA PHE A 413 0.91 5.09 -8.06
C PHE A 413 0.74 3.58 -7.90
N ARG A 414 1.50 2.94 -7.00
CA ARG A 414 1.34 1.51 -6.70
C ARG A 414 -0.05 1.20 -6.12
N THR A 415 -0.53 2.01 -5.17
CA THR A 415 -1.84 1.81 -4.51
C THR A 415 -3.00 2.07 -5.48
N ILE A 416 -2.88 3.05 -6.37
CA ILE A 416 -3.82 3.21 -7.49
C ILE A 416 -3.83 1.95 -8.33
N GLY A 417 -2.65 1.41 -8.63
CA GLY A 417 -2.52 0.17 -9.39
C GLY A 417 -3.28 -0.97 -8.75
N TYR A 418 -3.28 -1.08 -7.42
CA TYR A 418 -4.08 -2.08 -6.71
C TYR A 418 -5.57 -1.97 -7.01
N ALA A 419 -6.13 -0.76 -6.90
CA ALA A 419 -7.54 -0.52 -7.22
C ALA A 419 -7.86 -0.84 -8.69
N VAL A 420 -7.02 -0.34 -9.60
CA VAL A 420 -7.18 -0.56 -11.05
C VAL A 420 -7.07 -2.03 -11.42
N GLY A 421 -6.17 -2.81 -10.79
CA GLY A 421 -6.01 -4.25 -11.06
C GLY A 421 -7.22 -5.08 -10.66
N VAL A 422 -7.83 -4.78 -9.51
CA VAL A 422 -9.08 -5.42 -9.08
C VAL A 422 -10.22 -5.05 -10.04
N VAL A 423 -10.32 -3.79 -10.42
CA VAL A 423 -11.37 -3.33 -11.36
C VAL A 423 -11.21 -3.99 -12.73
N LEU A 424 -10.03 -3.86 -13.33
CA LEU A 424 -9.73 -4.38 -14.67
C LEU A 424 -10.00 -5.89 -14.74
N GLY A 425 -9.58 -6.64 -13.72
CA GLY A 425 -9.84 -8.06 -13.70
C GLY A 425 -11.31 -8.39 -13.53
N SER A 426 -12.08 -7.62 -12.75
CA SER A 426 -13.51 -7.91 -12.52
C SER A 426 -14.32 -7.66 -13.79
N THR A 427 -14.02 -6.58 -14.51
CA THR A 427 -14.64 -6.26 -15.79
C THR A 427 -14.26 -7.29 -16.85
N THR A 428 -12.99 -7.69 -16.92
CA THR A 428 -12.52 -8.68 -17.89
C THR A 428 -13.16 -10.04 -17.61
N LEU A 429 -13.13 -10.51 -16.37
CA LEU A 429 -13.74 -11.76 -15.94
C LEU A 429 -15.24 -11.78 -16.25
N SER A 430 -15.97 -10.73 -15.89
CA SER A 430 -17.42 -10.64 -16.14
C SER A 430 -17.73 -10.68 -17.65
N ASN A 431 -17.05 -9.87 -18.45
CA ASN A 431 -17.33 -9.77 -19.88
C ASN A 431 -16.96 -11.05 -20.64
N VAL A 432 -15.80 -11.64 -20.33
CA VAL A 432 -15.34 -12.87 -20.99
C VAL A 432 -16.23 -14.06 -20.59
N THR A 433 -16.59 -14.17 -19.31
CA THR A 433 -17.51 -15.21 -18.82
C THR A 433 -18.88 -15.09 -19.52
N ALA A 434 -19.44 -13.89 -19.56
CA ALA A 434 -20.74 -13.65 -20.20
C ALA A 434 -20.70 -13.96 -21.71
N ALA A 435 -19.65 -13.54 -22.41
CA ALA A 435 -19.46 -13.82 -23.83
C ALA A 435 -19.33 -15.34 -24.09
N TYR A 436 -18.57 -16.04 -23.25
CA TYR A 436 -18.42 -17.50 -23.36
C TYR A 436 -19.76 -18.22 -23.20
N LEU A 437 -20.53 -17.87 -22.17
CA LEU A 437 -21.85 -18.47 -21.92
C LEU A 437 -22.83 -18.21 -23.07
N GLN A 438 -22.86 -16.98 -23.61
CA GLN A 438 -23.72 -16.64 -24.75
C GLN A 438 -23.38 -17.48 -25.99
N ASN A 439 -22.08 -17.65 -26.27
CA ASN A 439 -21.62 -18.50 -27.38
C ASN A 439 -21.97 -19.98 -27.21
N HIS A 440 -22.28 -20.41 -25.99
CA HIS A 440 -22.70 -21.78 -25.66
C HIS A 440 -24.22 -21.89 -25.38
N GLY A 441 -25.00 -20.93 -25.88
CA GLY A 441 -26.47 -21.00 -25.89
C GLY A 441 -27.13 -20.63 -24.57
N PHE A 442 -26.50 -19.80 -23.72
CA PHE A 442 -27.18 -19.11 -22.63
C PHE A 442 -27.81 -17.80 -23.11
N PRO A 443 -29.05 -17.48 -22.69
CA PRO A 443 -29.62 -16.15 -22.90
C PRO A 443 -28.72 -15.05 -22.30
N ALA A 444 -28.63 -13.90 -22.97
CA ALA A 444 -27.73 -12.82 -22.56
C ALA A 444 -27.96 -12.34 -21.11
N GLN A 445 -29.21 -12.29 -20.65
CA GLN A 445 -29.54 -11.91 -19.26
C GLN A 445 -29.04 -12.93 -18.24
N GLU A 446 -29.18 -14.22 -18.54
CA GLU A 446 -28.72 -15.30 -17.67
C GLU A 446 -27.20 -15.36 -17.63
N ALA A 447 -26.54 -15.24 -18.80
CA ALA A 447 -25.09 -15.16 -18.91
C ALA A 447 -24.51 -13.99 -18.10
N GLN A 448 -25.11 -12.80 -18.19
CA GLN A 448 -24.68 -11.63 -17.42
C GLN A 448 -24.91 -11.83 -15.90
N LYS A 449 -26.00 -12.49 -15.53
CA LYS A 449 -26.27 -12.85 -14.13
C LYS A 449 -25.23 -13.82 -13.59
N ILE A 450 -24.90 -14.90 -14.32
CA ILE A 450 -23.87 -15.86 -13.88
C ILE A 450 -22.50 -15.18 -13.80
N ALA A 451 -22.13 -14.42 -14.84
CA ALA A 451 -20.83 -13.77 -14.93
C ALA A 451 -20.57 -12.73 -13.83
N SER A 452 -21.62 -12.04 -13.38
CA SER A 452 -21.51 -11.08 -12.29
C SER A 452 -21.33 -11.78 -10.92
N HIS A 453 -21.86 -12.99 -10.72
CA HIS A 453 -21.92 -13.63 -9.38
C HIS A 453 -20.81 -14.65 -9.12
N ILE A 454 -19.59 -14.17 -8.90
CA ILE A 454 -18.42 -15.01 -8.60
C ILE A 454 -18.55 -15.83 -7.29
N GLY A 455 -19.22 -15.29 -6.27
CA GLY A 455 -19.48 -16.00 -5.00
C GLY A 455 -20.65 -16.99 -5.01
N LEU A 456 -21.39 -17.11 -6.12
CA LEU A 456 -22.57 -17.98 -6.24
C LEU A 456 -22.44 -19.01 -7.37
N SER A 457 -21.22 -19.38 -7.74
CA SER A 457 -20.99 -20.48 -8.70
C SER A 457 -21.80 -21.73 -8.31
N ASP A 458 -21.90 -22.05 -7.02
CA ASP A 458 -22.74 -23.16 -6.52
C ASP A 458 -24.24 -22.96 -6.69
N ALA A 459 -24.75 -21.72 -6.68
CA ALA A 459 -26.15 -21.46 -6.98
C ALA A 459 -26.42 -21.58 -8.49
N ALA A 460 -25.51 -21.07 -9.33
CA ALA A 460 -25.60 -21.19 -10.78
C ALA A 460 -25.53 -22.67 -11.21
N LEU A 461 -24.63 -23.45 -10.61
CA LEU A 461 -24.48 -24.88 -10.88
C LEU A 461 -25.68 -25.70 -10.40
N ARG A 462 -26.29 -25.33 -9.27
CA ARG A 462 -27.55 -25.95 -8.81
C ARG A 462 -28.75 -25.60 -9.69
N GLY A 463 -28.76 -24.39 -10.26
CA GLY A 463 -29.83 -23.95 -11.17
C GLY A 463 -29.78 -24.63 -12.54
N ALA A 464 -28.59 -25.02 -13.02
CA ALA A 464 -28.40 -25.65 -14.32
C ALA A 464 -27.39 -26.81 -14.27
N PRO A 465 -27.69 -27.93 -13.59
CA PRO A 465 -26.74 -29.03 -13.39
C PRO A 465 -26.30 -29.69 -14.71
N SER A 466 -27.17 -29.73 -15.71
CA SER A 466 -26.86 -30.25 -17.05
C SER A 466 -25.84 -29.40 -17.83
N ARG A 467 -25.65 -28.14 -17.44
CA ARG A 467 -24.70 -27.18 -18.05
C ARG A 467 -23.56 -26.82 -17.12
N ALA A 468 -23.35 -27.59 -16.05
CA ALA A 468 -22.36 -27.31 -15.03
C ALA A 468 -20.93 -27.18 -15.57
N SER A 469 -20.56 -28.03 -16.53
CA SER A 469 -19.25 -28.00 -17.20
C SER A 469 -19.04 -26.70 -17.98
N VAL A 470 -20.05 -26.24 -18.72
CA VAL A 470 -20.01 -24.99 -19.50
C VAL A 470 -19.88 -23.78 -18.58
N ILE A 471 -20.60 -23.77 -17.47
CA ILE A 471 -20.50 -22.72 -16.45
C ILE A 471 -19.09 -22.69 -15.84
N MET A 472 -18.54 -23.84 -15.46
CA MET A 472 -17.21 -23.90 -14.87
C MET A 472 -16.13 -23.43 -15.86
N GLU A 473 -16.19 -23.92 -17.10
CA GLU A 473 -15.26 -23.52 -18.16
C GLU A 473 -15.36 -22.02 -18.46
N SER A 474 -16.56 -21.42 -18.37
CA SER A 474 -16.73 -19.98 -18.55
C SER A 474 -15.93 -19.15 -17.53
N TYR A 475 -15.85 -19.60 -16.26
CA TYR A 475 -15.02 -18.94 -15.24
C TYR A 475 -13.52 -19.16 -15.49
N VAL A 476 -13.11 -20.34 -15.97
CA VAL A 476 -11.72 -20.60 -16.37
C VAL A 476 -11.30 -19.64 -17.48
N GLN A 477 -12.11 -19.51 -18.53
CA GLN A 477 -11.83 -18.59 -19.64
C GLN A 477 -11.83 -17.13 -19.19
N GLY A 478 -12.76 -16.75 -18.32
CA GLY A 478 -12.80 -15.41 -17.75
C GLY A 478 -11.52 -15.07 -16.96
N ILE A 479 -11.07 -15.97 -16.08
CA ILE A 479 -9.86 -15.79 -15.28
C ILE A 479 -8.62 -15.76 -16.19
N ARG A 480 -8.60 -16.63 -17.20
CA ARG A 480 -7.54 -16.64 -18.23
C ARG A 480 -7.48 -15.31 -18.97
N GLY A 481 -8.63 -14.73 -19.32
CA GLY A 481 -8.72 -13.39 -19.92
C GLY A 481 -8.06 -12.32 -19.05
N VAL A 482 -8.27 -12.39 -17.73
CA VAL A 482 -7.58 -11.49 -16.78
C VAL A 482 -6.06 -11.69 -16.85
N PHE A 483 -5.58 -12.93 -16.76
CA PHE A 483 -4.14 -13.19 -16.79
C PHE A 483 -3.47 -12.80 -18.11
N ILE A 484 -4.18 -12.92 -19.25
CA ILE A 484 -3.69 -12.41 -20.54
C ILE A 484 -3.52 -10.88 -20.47
N ALA A 485 -4.52 -10.15 -19.98
CA ALA A 485 -4.44 -8.71 -19.83
C ALA A 485 -3.29 -8.29 -18.90
N LEU A 486 -3.12 -8.98 -17.76
CA LEU A 486 -2.02 -8.73 -16.83
C LEU A 486 -0.65 -9.10 -17.42
N THR A 487 -0.56 -10.11 -18.28
CA THR A 487 0.67 -10.48 -18.99
C THR A 487 1.08 -9.39 -19.97
N CYS A 488 0.12 -8.85 -20.75
CA CYS A 488 0.37 -7.72 -21.64
C CYS A 488 0.86 -6.49 -20.86
N LEU A 489 0.26 -6.20 -19.70
CA LEU A 489 0.68 -5.11 -18.83
C LEU A 489 2.07 -5.35 -18.23
N ALA A 490 2.41 -6.57 -17.81
CA ALA A 490 3.74 -6.90 -17.32
C ALA A 490 4.81 -6.72 -18.44
N GLY A 491 4.50 -7.14 -19.67
CA GLY A 491 5.33 -6.88 -20.84
C GLY A 491 5.50 -5.38 -21.14
N LEU A 492 4.44 -4.59 -20.98
CA LEU A 492 4.53 -3.13 -21.08
C LEU A 492 5.42 -2.54 -19.98
N GLY A 493 5.33 -3.05 -18.74
CA GLY A 493 6.22 -2.68 -17.64
C GLY A 493 7.69 -2.91 -17.96
N LEU A 494 8.01 -4.03 -18.63
CA LEU A 494 9.35 -4.32 -19.13
C LEU A 494 9.82 -3.28 -20.16
N ILE A 495 8.96 -2.93 -21.13
CA ILE A 495 9.28 -1.94 -22.17
C ILE A 495 9.52 -0.56 -21.54
N ILE A 496 8.65 -0.12 -20.63
CA ILE A 496 8.78 1.18 -19.96
C ILE A 496 10.06 1.26 -19.14
N THR A 497 10.48 0.15 -18.52
CA THR A 497 11.73 0.07 -17.75
C THR A 497 12.97 0.37 -18.60
N TRP A 498 12.91 0.19 -19.93
CA TRP A 498 14.00 0.58 -20.83
C TRP A 498 14.36 2.06 -20.70
N PHE A 499 13.33 2.90 -20.53
CA PHE A 499 13.44 4.36 -20.44
C PHE A 499 13.88 4.87 -19.06
N ILE A 500 14.04 3.98 -18.08
CA ILE A 500 14.57 4.34 -16.76
C ILE A 500 16.11 4.36 -16.85
N PRO A 501 16.77 5.52 -16.69
CA PRO A 501 18.23 5.60 -16.66
C PRO A 501 18.78 5.00 -15.36
N GLN A 502 20.05 4.59 -15.38
CA GLN A 502 20.77 4.23 -14.15
C GLN A 502 21.27 5.54 -13.52
N ALA A 503 20.51 6.08 -12.56
CA ALA A 503 20.92 7.25 -11.80
C ALA A 503 21.89 6.86 -10.67
N SER A 504 22.67 7.84 -10.21
CA SER A 504 23.52 7.66 -9.03
C SER A 504 22.66 7.51 -7.78
N MET A 505 23.01 6.56 -6.93
CA MET A 505 22.40 6.38 -5.62
C MET A 505 23.10 7.19 -4.53
N ASP A 506 24.26 7.80 -4.83
CA ASP A 506 25.04 8.59 -3.87
C ASP A 506 24.56 10.05 -3.90
N GLN A 507 23.62 10.40 -3.01
CA GLN A 507 23.13 11.77 -2.82
C GLN A 507 23.27 12.21 -1.36
N ALA A 508 23.83 13.41 -1.14
CA ALA A 508 23.86 14.04 0.18
C ALA A 508 22.46 14.53 0.59
N LEU A 509 22.07 14.34 1.84
CA LEU A 509 20.68 14.51 2.29
C LEU A 509 20.41 15.89 2.89
N GLU A 510 19.42 16.59 2.37
CA GLU A 510 18.85 17.82 2.94
C GLU A 510 17.46 17.51 3.51
N SER A 511 17.30 17.56 4.84
CA SER A 511 16.00 17.40 5.53
C SER A 511 15.77 18.61 6.43
N GLU A 512 14.59 19.23 6.32
CA GLU A 512 14.24 20.41 7.14
C GLU A 512 13.91 20.05 8.59
N HIS A 513 13.54 18.79 8.85
CA HIS A 513 13.03 18.29 10.13
C HIS A 513 14.11 17.46 10.85
N GLN A 514 15.27 18.08 11.13
CA GLN A 514 16.34 17.47 11.92
C GLN A 514 16.15 17.72 13.42
N LEU A 515 16.63 16.81 14.26
CA LEU A 515 16.74 17.04 15.70
C LEU A 515 17.74 18.19 15.95
N GLU A 516 17.45 19.06 16.93
CA GLU A 516 18.22 20.27 17.24
C GLU A 516 19.71 19.99 17.52
N LEU A 517 20.01 18.83 18.10
CA LEU A 517 21.38 18.33 18.33
C LEU A 517 22.15 18.02 17.03
N GLN A 518 21.46 17.67 15.94
CA GLN A 518 22.08 17.44 14.63
C GLN A 518 22.34 18.76 13.88
N ARG A 519 21.43 19.74 13.97
CA ARG A 519 21.62 21.08 13.37
C ARG A 519 22.92 21.74 13.84
N LEU A 520 23.24 21.62 15.13
CA LEU A 520 24.46 22.17 15.73
C LEU A 520 25.74 21.46 15.27
N HIS A 521 25.66 20.18 14.92
CA HIS A 521 26.80 19.42 14.38
C HIS A 521 26.99 19.62 12.87
N SER A 522 25.90 19.78 12.12
CA SER A 522 25.95 19.96 10.66
C SER A 522 26.29 21.39 10.24
N ASN A 523 25.92 22.38 11.05
CA ASN A 523 26.24 23.80 10.84
C ASN A 523 26.68 24.42 12.17
N PRO A 524 27.98 24.35 12.53
CA PRO A 524 28.48 25.09 13.68
C PRO A 524 28.21 26.59 13.46
N PRO A 525 27.78 27.34 14.50
CA PRO A 525 27.57 28.78 14.38
C PRO A 525 28.85 29.47 13.90
N SER A 526 28.70 30.49 13.07
CA SER A 526 29.81 31.26 12.51
C SER A 526 30.74 31.80 13.62
N PRO A 527 32.04 31.96 13.36
CA PRO A 527 33.02 32.38 14.38
C PRO A 527 32.73 33.74 15.04
N SER A 528 31.82 34.52 14.46
CA SER A 528 31.42 35.86 14.93
C SER A 528 30.56 35.88 16.20
N LEU A 529 30.21 34.73 16.78
CA LEU A 529 29.48 34.63 18.05
C LEU A 529 30.34 34.17 19.24
N GLN A 530 31.66 34.10 19.08
CA GLN A 530 32.61 33.86 20.17
C GLN A 530 32.97 35.16 20.93
N ASP A 531 31.98 36.01 21.23
CA ASP A 531 32.18 37.11 22.18
C ASP A 531 31.94 36.59 23.61
N PRO A 532 32.99 36.47 24.46
CA PRO A 532 32.86 35.96 25.82
C PRO A 532 31.91 36.77 26.71
N ARG A 533 31.44 37.95 26.26
CA ARG A 533 30.45 38.77 26.99
C ARG A 533 29.00 38.31 26.84
N LEU A 534 28.66 37.45 25.87
CA LEU A 534 27.30 36.94 25.67
C LEU A 534 27.06 35.56 26.30
N MET A 535 28.13 34.85 26.71
CA MET A 535 28.05 33.52 27.36
C MET A 535 27.53 33.56 28.80
N SER A 536 27.53 34.73 29.46
CA SER A 536 27.04 34.84 30.85
C SER A 536 25.51 34.78 30.99
N THR A 537 24.76 34.91 29.89
CA THR A 537 23.29 35.03 29.95
C THR A 537 22.54 33.73 29.66
N LEU A 538 23.22 32.67 29.21
CA LEU A 538 22.59 31.38 28.85
C LEU A 538 22.81 30.25 29.86
N THR A 539 23.47 30.54 30.99
CA THR A 539 23.75 29.54 32.04
C THR A 539 22.81 29.70 33.24
N VAL A 540 21.50 29.83 33.02
CA VAL A 540 20.51 29.76 34.11
C VAL A 540 19.23 29.06 33.63
N HIS A 541 19.23 27.73 33.67
CA HIS A 541 18.13 26.90 34.20
C HIS A 541 18.35 25.43 33.84
N THR A 542 19.17 24.76 34.65
CA THR A 542 19.04 23.33 34.87
C THR A 542 19.28 23.08 36.35
N ILE A 543 18.25 23.35 37.17
CA ILE A 543 18.21 22.91 38.56
C ILE A 543 17.52 21.55 38.55
N TYR A 544 18.29 20.49 38.77
CA TYR A 544 17.78 19.20 39.19
C TYR A 544 17.52 19.26 40.70
N THR A 545 16.28 19.13 41.12
CA THR A 545 15.91 18.77 42.48
C THR A 545 15.89 17.25 42.61
N LYS A 546 16.74 16.70 43.49
CA LYS A 546 16.34 15.58 44.36
C LYS A 546 17.31 15.44 45.54
N ASP A 547 16.76 15.71 46.72
CA ASP A 547 17.23 15.27 48.03
C ASP A 547 17.53 13.76 48.05
N ASP A 548 18.65 13.37 48.65
CA ASP A 548 18.64 12.53 49.87
C ASP A 548 20.01 12.55 50.60
N ARG A 549 20.01 13.15 51.79
CA ARG A 549 20.72 12.82 53.05
C ARG A 549 22.17 12.26 53.01
N SER A 550 23.13 13.15 53.30
CA SER A 550 24.28 13.13 54.26
C SER A 550 24.68 11.84 55.05
N PRO A 551 25.89 11.75 55.69
CA PRO A 551 27.13 12.58 55.56
C PRO A 551 28.50 11.81 55.68
N VAL A 552 29.61 12.59 55.67
CA VAL A 552 31.00 12.33 56.21
C VAL A 552 31.79 11.23 55.45
N GLU A 553 33.04 11.36 54.99
CA GLU A 553 34.27 11.80 55.65
C GLU A 553 35.33 12.38 54.69
N SER A 554 36.08 13.32 55.26
CA SER A 554 37.37 13.85 54.86
C SER A 554 38.48 12.80 54.80
N HIS A 555 39.41 12.90 53.84
CA HIS A 555 40.85 13.02 54.13
C HIS A 555 41.73 13.24 52.88
N HIS A 556 42.62 14.23 53.00
CA HIS A 556 44.04 14.36 52.57
C HIS A 556 44.52 13.89 51.18
N VAL A 557 45.09 14.81 50.36
CA VAL A 557 46.56 15.10 50.20
C VAL A 557 47.29 13.87 49.63
N VAL A 558 47.81 13.86 48.40
CA VAL A 558 48.79 14.76 47.73
C VAL A 558 48.42 15.00 46.27
#